data_AF-A0A2V2DC68-F1
#
_entry.id   AF-A0A2V2DC68-F1
#
_cell.length_a   1.000
_cell.length_b   1.000
_cell.length_c   1.000
_cell.angle_alpha   90.00
_cell.angle_beta   90.00
_cell.angle_gamma   90.00
#
_symmetry.space_group_name_H-M   'P 1'
#
loop_
_entity.id
_entity.type
_entity.pdbx_description
1 polymer ?
#
loop_
_entity_poly.entity_id
_entity_poly.type
_entity_poly.pdbx_seq_one_letter_code
_entity_poly.pdbx_strand_id
1 'polypeptide(L)'
;MRPDSQKRRMDKSDRIKLLNALLAGGVSREMRVSAEASAGIDAALSELARSSRPADLREFAKAMLSIYDPGAEAEVMEFDERHFDPLFAIPELVSAMRRLSGFPRSVLIVYGLDSSLRGASGRGVRRRRAEYSRNVAFIEDYAMRYADLLPNLKILFV
;
A
#
# COMPACT_ATOMS: atom_id res chain seq x y z
N MET A 1 -22.83 14.14 27.27
CA MET A 1 -22.43 12.93 26.50
C MET A 1 -21.70 13.41 25.26
N ARG A 2 -20.36 13.45 25.26
CA ARG A 2 -19.57 13.86 24.09
C ARG A 2 -19.39 12.63 23.20
N PRO A 3 -19.57 12.70 21.88
CA PRO A 3 -19.35 11.54 21.03
C PRO A 3 -17.86 11.22 21.02
N ASP A 4 -17.54 9.99 21.43
CA ASP A 4 -16.20 9.41 21.32
C ASP A 4 -15.74 9.52 19.87
N SER A 5 -14.73 10.37 19.67
CA SER A 5 -13.98 10.44 18.42
C SER A 5 -13.06 9.21 18.37
N GLN A 6 -13.64 8.02 18.26
CA GLN A 6 -12.90 6.83 17.84
C GLN A 6 -12.29 7.16 16.48
N LYS A 7 -10.98 7.42 16.45
CA LYS A 7 -10.18 7.46 15.22
C LYS A 7 -10.53 6.20 14.44
N ARG A 8 -11.32 6.34 13.37
CA ARG A 8 -11.74 5.22 12.52
C ARG A 8 -10.48 4.51 12.04
N ARG A 9 -10.36 3.24 12.44
CA ARG A 9 -9.46 2.27 11.84
C ARG A 9 -9.78 2.25 10.35
N MET A 10 -8.80 2.49 9.46
CA MET A 10 -8.98 2.09 8.07
C MET A 10 -9.00 0.56 8.05
N ASP A 11 -10.14 0.00 7.71
CA ASP A 11 -10.25 -1.44 7.56
C ASP A 11 -9.60 -1.89 6.24
N LYS A 12 -9.55 -3.21 6.01
CA LYS A 12 -8.93 -3.77 4.80
C LYS A 12 -9.63 -3.28 3.52
N SER A 13 -10.93 -2.97 3.60
CA SER A 13 -11.73 -2.44 2.50
C SER A 13 -11.34 -1.00 2.17
N ASP A 14 -11.16 -0.14 3.19
CA ASP A 14 -10.69 1.24 3.02
C ASP A 14 -9.30 1.28 2.35
N ARG A 15 -8.42 0.33 2.70
CA ARG A 15 -7.09 0.17 2.11
C ARG A 15 -7.14 -0.24 0.64
N ILE A 16 -8.03 -1.17 0.28
CA ILE A 16 -8.28 -1.57 -1.11
C ILE A 16 -8.78 -0.38 -1.95
N LYS A 17 -9.68 0.43 -1.39
CA LYS A 17 -10.18 1.64 -2.05
C LYS A 17 -9.09 2.70 -2.25
N LEU A 18 -8.27 2.93 -1.23
CA LEU A 18 -7.13 3.85 -1.32
C LEU A 18 -6.13 3.39 -2.39
N LEU A 19 -5.76 2.10 -2.37
CA LEU A 19 -4.85 1.55 -3.37
C LEU A 19 -5.42 1.71 -4.79
N ASN A 20 -6.71 1.43 -4.99
CA ASN A 20 -7.37 1.65 -6.28
C ASN A 20 -7.24 3.11 -6.76
N ALA A 21 -7.49 4.08 -5.87
CA ALA A 21 -7.36 5.49 -6.20
C ALA A 21 -5.92 5.88 -6.57
N LEU A 22 -4.92 5.36 -5.84
CA LEU A 22 -3.50 5.61 -6.12
C LEU A 22 -3.06 5.00 -7.46
N LEU A 23 -3.50 3.77 -7.76
CA LEU A 23 -3.21 3.10 -9.03
C LEU A 23 -3.87 3.83 -10.20
N ALA A 24 -5.14 4.23 -10.05
CA ALA A 24 -5.86 4.98 -11.08
C ALA A 24 -5.27 6.37 -11.34
N GLY A 25 -4.85 7.09 -10.30
CA GLY A 25 -4.24 8.43 -10.43
C GLY A 25 -2.86 8.43 -11.11
N GLY A 26 -2.17 7.28 -11.10
CA GLY A 26 -0.84 7.12 -11.71
C GLY A 26 -0.84 6.79 -13.20
N VAL A 27 -2.01 6.58 -13.81
CA VAL A 27 -2.17 6.21 -15.22
C VAL A 27 -3.02 7.25 -15.94
N SER A 28 -2.52 7.83 -17.03
CA SER A 28 -3.25 8.82 -17.85
C SER A 28 -4.42 8.24 -18.67
N ARG A 29 -5.05 7.14 -18.21
CA ARG A 29 -6.11 6.43 -18.94
C ARG A 29 -7.49 6.67 -18.31
N GLU A 30 -8.43 7.00 -19.19
CA GLU A 30 -9.85 7.29 -19.04
C GLU A 30 -10.48 7.21 -17.63
N MET A 31 -10.93 8.36 -17.12
CA MET A 31 -11.74 8.52 -15.89
C MET A 31 -12.92 7.52 -15.78
N ARG A 32 -13.48 7.05 -16.91
CA ARG A 32 -14.57 6.06 -16.94
C ARG A 32 -14.15 4.70 -16.38
N VAL A 33 -12.98 4.19 -16.76
CA VAL A 33 -12.48 2.88 -16.28
C VAL A 33 -12.23 2.92 -14.77
N SER A 34 -11.76 4.05 -14.25
CA SER A 34 -11.58 4.26 -12.81
C SER A 34 -12.90 4.28 -12.04
N ALA A 35 -13.93 4.95 -12.56
CA ALA A 35 -15.24 5.02 -11.94
C ALA A 35 -15.96 3.65 -11.93
N GLU A 36 -15.94 2.94 -13.07
CA GLU A 36 -16.54 1.60 -13.20
C GLU A 36 -15.82 0.58 -12.28
N ALA A 37 -14.49 0.61 -12.24
CA ALA A 37 -13.71 -0.22 -11.32
C ALA A 37 -14.01 0.10 -9.84
N SER A 38 -14.13 1.38 -9.47
CA SER A 38 -14.46 1.78 -8.10
C SER A 38 -15.83 1.24 -7.66
N ALA A 39 -16.84 1.33 -8.53
CA ALA A 39 -18.16 0.76 -8.27
C ALA A 39 -18.14 -0.78 -8.14
N GLY A 40 -17.37 -1.46 -8.99
CA GLY A 40 -17.19 -2.91 -8.91
C GLY A 40 -16.49 -3.35 -7.63
N ILE A 41 -15.48 -2.59 -7.18
CA ILE A 41 -14.76 -2.84 -5.92
C ILE A 41 -15.71 -2.67 -4.72
N ASP A 42 -16.51 -1.62 -4.69
CA ASP A 42 -17.50 -1.40 -3.63
C ASP A 42 -18.51 -2.55 -3.53
N ALA A 43 -18.98 -3.05 -4.67
CA ALA A 43 -19.87 -4.21 -4.74
C ALA A 43 -19.18 -5.50 -4.26
N ALA A 44 -17.95 -5.77 -4.71
CA ALA A 44 -17.19 -6.96 -4.33
C ALA A 44 -16.83 -6.96 -2.85
N LEU A 45 -16.41 -5.83 -2.28
CA LEU A 45 -16.13 -5.69 -0.85
C LEU A 45 -17.39 -5.91 0.00
N SER A 46 -18.54 -5.41 -0.47
CA SER A 46 -19.84 -5.63 0.18
C SER A 46 -20.27 -7.09 0.17
N GLU A 47 -19.90 -7.85 -0.85
CA GLU A 47 -20.15 -9.30 -0.96
C GLU A 47 -19.16 -10.13 -0.12
N LEU A 48 -17.88 -9.74 -0.12
CA LEU A 48 -16.83 -10.38 0.70
C LEU A 48 -17.10 -10.22 2.19
N ALA A 49 -17.60 -9.06 2.61
CA ALA A 49 -18.06 -8.83 3.97
C ALA A 49 -19.17 -9.81 4.41
N ARG A 50 -19.97 -10.33 3.48
CA ARG A 50 -21.02 -11.32 3.74
C ARG A 50 -20.52 -12.76 3.70
N SER A 51 -19.44 -13.04 2.99
CA SER A 51 -18.93 -14.41 2.76
C SER A 51 -17.76 -14.82 3.68
N SER A 52 -17.35 -13.98 4.62
CA SER A 52 -16.26 -14.23 5.58
C SER A 52 -14.89 -14.56 4.94
N ARG A 53 -14.74 -14.37 3.63
CA ARG A 53 -13.45 -14.50 2.96
C ARG A 53 -12.69 -13.17 3.04
N PRO A 54 -11.49 -13.15 3.62
CA PRO A 54 -10.68 -11.94 3.60
C PRO A 54 -10.20 -11.68 2.17
N ALA A 55 -10.35 -10.45 1.69
CA ALA A 55 -9.72 -10.01 0.45
C ALA A 55 -8.19 -10.07 0.59
N ASP A 56 -7.46 -10.60 -0.38
CA ASP A 56 -5.99 -10.54 -0.42
C ASP A 56 -5.54 -9.26 -1.15
N LEU A 57 -4.81 -8.39 -0.43
CA LEU A 57 -4.32 -7.12 -0.98
C LEU A 57 -3.30 -7.35 -2.10
N ARG A 58 -2.50 -8.42 -2.02
CA ARG A 58 -1.52 -8.78 -3.03
C ARG A 58 -2.19 -9.17 -4.34
N GLU A 59 -3.16 -10.08 -4.27
CA GLU A 59 -3.91 -10.52 -5.45
C GLU A 59 -4.68 -9.35 -6.06
N PHE A 60 -5.32 -8.54 -5.22
CA PHE A 60 -6.03 -7.34 -5.66
C PHE A 60 -5.10 -6.35 -6.38
N ALA A 61 -3.94 -6.03 -5.80
CA ALA A 61 -2.98 -5.10 -6.37
C ALA A 61 -2.52 -5.53 -7.77
N LYS A 62 -2.15 -6.81 -7.91
CA LYS A 62 -1.71 -7.35 -9.21
C LYS A 62 -2.85 -7.37 -10.23
N ALA A 63 -4.05 -7.79 -9.83
CA ALA A 63 -5.23 -7.78 -10.70
C ALA A 63 -5.55 -6.36 -11.20
N MET A 64 -5.62 -5.37 -10.30
CA MET A 64 -5.92 -3.99 -10.69
C MET A 64 -4.81 -3.36 -11.53
N LEU A 65 -3.55 -3.59 -11.19
CA LEU A 65 -2.44 -3.08 -11.99
C LEU A 65 -2.48 -3.64 -13.41
N SER A 66 -2.81 -4.92 -13.60
CA SER A 66 -2.94 -5.50 -14.94
C SER A 66 -4.04 -4.86 -15.79
N ILE A 67 -5.08 -4.29 -15.15
CA ILE A 67 -6.16 -3.55 -15.83
C ILE A 67 -5.70 -2.15 -16.20
N TYR A 68 -5.06 -1.44 -15.27
CA TYR A 68 -4.68 -0.03 -15.47
C TYR A 68 -3.39 0.13 -16.28
N ASP A 69 -2.38 -0.69 -16.00
CA ASP A 69 -1.10 -0.69 -16.67
C ASP A 69 -0.58 -2.13 -16.91
N PRO A 70 -1.00 -2.78 -18.01
CA PRO A 70 -0.67 -4.18 -18.31
C PRO A 70 0.83 -4.50 -18.43
N GLY A 71 1.68 -3.47 -18.58
CA GLY A 71 3.13 -3.64 -18.69
C GLY A 71 3.88 -3.17 -17.45
N ALA A 72 3.21 -3.06 -16.31
CA ALA A 72 3.82 -2.81 -15.02
C ALA A 72 3.73 -4.05 -14.12
N GLU A 73 4.79 -4.30 -13.34
CA GLU A 73 4.81 -5.38 -12.34
C GLU A 73 4.67 -4.79 -10.93
N ALA A 74 3.94 -5.48 -10.05
CA ALA A 74 3.76 -5.07 -8.67
C ALA A 74 4.26 -6.11 -7.67
N GLU A 75 4.95 -5.62 -6.65
CA GLU A 75 5.26 -6.37 -5.43
C GLU A 75 4.62 -5.71 -4.22
N VAL A 76 4.02 -6.52 -3.36
CA VAL A 76 3.37 -6.06 -2.13
C VAL A 76 4.19 -6.50 -0.92
N MET A 77 4.42 -5.58 -0.01
CA MET A 77 5.02 -5.81 1.30
C MET A 77 4.00 -5.45 2.37
N GLU A 78 3.62 -6.41 3.20
CA GLU A 78 2.66 -6.24 4.27
C GLU A 78 3.39 -6.37 5.61
N PHE A 79 3.50 -5.25 6.33
CA PHE A 79 4.03 -5.24 7.69
C PHE A 79 2.91 -5.43 8.70
N ASP A 80 3.06 -6.42 9.57
CA ASP A 80 2.08 -6.73 10.60
C ASP A 80 1.95 -5.56 11.61
N GLU A 81 0.78 -5.42 12.23
CA GLU A 81 0.37 -4.21 12.95
C GLU A 81 1.14 -3.93 14.26
N ARG A 82 2.18 -4.71 14.57
CA ARG A 82 2.78 -4.81 15.90
C ARG A 82 4.03 -3.93 16.07
N HIS A 83 4.87 -3.79 15.05
CA HIS A 83 5.98 -2.80 14.97
C HIS A 83 6.75 -3.01 13.65
N PHE A 84 7.22 -1.95 13.00
CA PHE A 84 8.13 -2.07 11.85
C PHE A 84 9.57 -2.13 12.35
N ASP A 85 10.32 -3.15 11.91
CA ASP A 85 11.75 -3.28 12.20
C ASP A 85 12.55 -3.33 10.88
N PRO A 86 13.43 -2.34 10.65
CA PRO A 86 14.31 -2.30 9.47
C PRO A 86 15.09 -3.59 9.21
N LEU A 87 15.56 -4.29 10.25
CA LEU A 87 16.39 -5.48 10.09
C LEU A 87 15.61 -6.65 9.47
N PHE A 88 14.33 -6.77 9.80
CA PHE A 88 13.45 -7.79 9.23
C PHE A 88 12.86 -7.35 7.89
N ALA A 89 12.76 -6.04 7.62
CA ALA A 89 12.30 -5.52 6.34
C ALA A 89 13.32 -5.69 5.21
N ILE A 90 14.62 -5.69 5.50
CA ILE A 90 15.69 -5.77 4.49
C ILE A 90 15.58 -7.02 3.59
N PRO A 91 15.50 -8.25 4.13
CA PRO A 91 15.41 -9.44 3.29
C PRO A 91 14.18 -9.44 2.37
N GLU A 92 13.05 -8.92 2.85
CA GLU A 92 11.83 -8.79 2.07
C GLU A 92 11.96 -7.72 0.97
N LEU A 93 12.55 -6.55 1.29
CA LEU A 93 12.87 -5.51 0.32
C LEU A 93 13.76 -6.04 -0.78
N VAL A 94 14.87 -6.70 -0.44
CA VAL A 94 15.79 -7.30 -1.41
C VAL A 94 15.06 -8.30 -2.31
N SER A 95 14.21 -9.13 -1.72
CA SER A 95 13.43 -10.13 -2.48
C SER A 95 12.43 -9.47 -3.43
N ALA A 96 11.74 -8.42 -2.99
CA ALA A 96 10.83 -7.64 -3.82
C ALA A 96 11.58 -6.94 -4.96
N MET A 97 12.72 -6.28 -4.68
CA MET A 97 13.53 -5.61 -5.69
C MET A 97 14.03 -6.60 -6.75
N ARG A 98 14.44 -7.81 -6.34
CA ARG A 98 14.84 -8.88 -7.27
C ARG A 98 13.70 -9.34 -8.18
N ARG A 99 12.48 -9.48 -7.64
CA ARG A 99 11.31 -9.86 -8.44
C ARG A 99 10.86 -8.77 -9.40
N LEU A 100 11.05 -7.50 -9.01
CA LEU A 100 10.77 -6.34 -9.87
C LEU A 100 11.89 -6.09 -10.91
N SER A 101 13.09 -6.64 -10.71
CA SER A 101 14.22 -6.45 -11.62
C SER A 101 13.90 -6.97 -13.02
N GLY A 102 14.18 -6.16 -14.03
CA GLY A 102 13.89 -6.47 -15.44
C GLY A 102 12.53 -6.00 -15.92
N PHE A 103 11.66 -5.49 -15.03
CA PHE A 103 10.41 -4.86 -15.42
C PHE A 103 10.61 -3.34 -15.62
N PRO A 104 10.34 -2.80 -16.82
CA PRO A 104 10.60 -1.39 -17.14
C PRO A 104 9.73 -0.42 -16.34
N ARG A 105 8.59 -0.90 -15.83
CA ARG A 105 7.68 -0.18 -14.93
C ARG A 105 7.38 -1.07 -13.75
N SER A 106 7.85 -0.65 -12.58
CA SER A 106 7.80 -1.46 -11.35
C SER A 106 7.10 -0.68 -10.25
N VAL A 107 6.23 -1.34 -9.51
CA VAL A 107 5.49 -0.74 -8.40
C VAL A 107 5.72 -1.55 -7.13
N LEU A 108 6.33 -0.93 -6.11
CA LEU A 108 6.40 -1.49 -4.77
C LEU A 108 5.25 -0.91 -3.94
N ILE A 109 4.36 -1.75 -3.46
CA ILE A 109 3.27 -1.37 -2.56
C ILE A 109 3.66 -1.79 -1.16
N VAL A 110 3.77 -0.82 -0.27
CA VAL A 110 4.12 -1.03 1.13
C VAL A 110 2.93 -0.72 2.00
N TYR A 111 2.57 -1.69 2.84
CA TYR A 111 1.40 -1.65 3.67
C TYR A 111 1.74 -1.81 5.15
N GLY A 112 1.01 -1.11 6.02
CA GLY A 112 1.01 -1.37 7.47
C GLY A 112 2.06 -0.61 8.28
N LEU A 113 2.83 0.29 7.66
CA LEU A 113 3.78 1.17 8.36
C LEU A 113 3.09 2.18 9.29
N ASP A 114 1.83 2.50 9.00
CA ASP A 114 0.97 3.39 9.78
C ASP A 114 0.60 2.82 11.16
N SER A 115 0.88 1.54 11.41
CA SER A 115 0.71 0.89 12.72
C SER A 115 1.36 1.69 13.86
N SER A 116 2.52 2.29 13.60
CA SER A 116 3.22 3.19 14.52
C SER A 116 2.39 4.42 14.90
N LEU A 117 1.47 4.91 14.07
CA LEU A 117 0.65 6.11 14.31
C LEU A 117 -0.57 5.86 15.22
N ARG A 118 -0.84 4.60 15.59
CA ARG A 118 -2.06 4.18 16.28
C ARG A 118 -2.08 4.57 17.77
N GLY A 119 -3.27 4.83 18.32
CA GLY A 119 -3.49 4.97 19.77
C GLY A 119 -2.86 6.17 20.48
N ALA A 120 -2.11 7.03 19.78
CA ALA A 120 -1.49 8.19 20.42
C ALA A 120 -2.38 9.42 20.45
N SER A 121 -2.35 10.09 21.60
CA SER A 121 -2.87 11.45 21.85
C SER A 121 -1.72 12.36 22.33
N GLY A 122 -1.85 13.66 22.06
CA GLY A 122 -0.88 14.67 22.51
C GLY A 122 0.56 14.44 22.01
N ARG A 123 1.54 14.50 22.93
CA ARG A 123 2.98 14.41 22.60
C ARG A 123 3.38 13.07 21.95
N GLY A 124 2.64 11.99 22.20
CA GLY A 124 2.88 10.69 21.58
C GLY A 124 2.69 10.68 20.05
N VAL A 125 1.84 11.56 19.53
CA VAL A 125 1.55 11.68 18.08
C VAL A 125 2.77 12.20 17.32
N ARG A 126 3.49 13.19 17.87
CA ARG A 126 4.67 13.75 17.22
C ARG A 126 5.79 12.72 17.11
N ARG A 127 6.05 11.98 18.19
CA ARG A 127 7.06 10.91 18.21
C ARG A 127 6.74 9.81 17.21
N ARG A 128 5.48 9.36 17.17
CA ARG A 128 5.04 8.31 16.23
C ARG A 128 5.01 8.78 14.78
N ARG A 129 4.68 10.04 14.50
CA ARG A 129 4.85 10.61 13.15
C ARG A 129 6.31 10.63 12.73
N ALA A 130 7.22 11.04 13.61
CA ALA A 130 8.65 10.99 13.34
C ALA A 130 9.16 9.54 13.15
N GLU A 131 8.56 8.56 13.83
CA GLU A 131 8.83 7.14 13.60
C GLU A 131 8.34 6.67 12.24
N TYR A 132 7.07 6.94 11.89
CA TYR A 132 6.52 6.65 10.57
C TYR A 132 7.37 7.27 9.45
N SER A 133 7.70 8.57 9.55
CA SER A 133 8.55 9.24 8.56
C SER A 133 9.94 8.62 8.45
N ARG A 134 10.53 8.15 9.56
CA ARG A 134 11.81 7.43 9.52
C ARG A 134 11.67 6.07 8.84
N ASN A 135 10.57 5.36 9.06
CA ASN A 135 10.33 4.06 8.43
C ASN A 135 10.11 4.19 6.92
N VAL A 136 9.36 5.22 6.50
CA VAL A 136 9.18 5.58 5.09
C VAL A 136 10.53 5.92 4.45
N ALA A 137 11.29 6.84 5.05
CA ALA A 137 12.60 7.24 4.55
C ALA A 137 13.57 6.04 4.46
N PHE A 138 13.56 5.14 5.45
CA PHE A 138 14.37 3.93 5.40
C PHE A 138 14.07 3.06 4.16
N ILE A 139 12.79 2.86 3.84
CA ILE A 139 12.39 2.06 2.68
C ILE A 139 12.78 2.76 1.38
N GLU A 140 12.53 4.06 1.28
CA GLU A 140 12.90 4.86 0.11
C GLU A 140 14.42 4.84 -0.11
N ASP A 141 15.19 5.18 0.91
CA ASP A 141 16.66 5.19 0.87
C ASP A 141 17.23 3.82 0.50
N TYR A 142 16.63 2.74 1.00
CA TYR A 142 17.07 1.39 0.68
C TYR A 142 16.71 1.00 -0.75
N ALA A 143 15.50 1.32 -1.21
CA ALA A 143 15.06 1.06 -2.58
C ALA A 143 15.87 1.86 -3.60
N MET A 144 16.28 3.09 -3.28
CA MET A 144 17.14 3.92 -4.13
C MET A 144 18.51 3.30 -4.42
N ARG A 145 18.98 2.36 -3.59
CA ARG A 145 20.20 1.57 -3.89
C ARG A 145 20.05 0.67 -5.13
N TYR A 146 18.82 0.45 -5.57
CA TYR A 146 18.46 -0.33 -6.76
C TYR A 146 18.01 0.55 -7.93
N ALA A 147 18.17 1.87 -7.85
CA ALA A 147 17.69 2.80 -8.88
C ALA A 147 18.22 2.47 -10.29
N ASP A 148 19.46 2.00 -10.41
CA ASP A 148 20.04 1.58 -11.70
C ASP A 148 19.35 0.35 -12.29
N LEU A 149 18.86 -0.57 -11.44
CA LEU A 149 18.14 -1.79 -11.84
C LEU A 149 16.65 -1.55 -12.04
N LEU A 150 16.11 -0.51 -11.40
CA LEU A 150 14.68 -0.18 -11.34
C LEU A 150 14.46 1.32 -11.60
N PRO A 151 14.81 1.82 -12.81
CA PRO A 151 14.84 3.27 -13.09
C PRO A 151 13.48 3.96 -13.00
N ASN A 152 12.38 3.21 -13.08
CA ASN A 152 11.01 3.72 -12.97
C ASN A 152 10.25 3.08 -11.79
N LEU A 153 10.95 2.77 -10.70
CA LEU A 153 10.30 2.26 -9.49
C LEU A 153 9.36 3.31 -8.90
N LYS A 154 8.09 2.96 -8.77
CA LYS A 154 7.10 3.71 -7.98
C LYS A 154 6.91 3.01 -6.64
N ILE A 155 6.95 3.76 -5.54
CA ILE A 155 6.67 3.24 -4.21
C ILE A 155 5.35 3.84 -3.73
N LEU A 156 4.40 3.00 -3.31
CA LEU A 156 3.10 3.39 -2.80
C LEU A 156 2.97 2.96 -1.34
N PHE A 157 2.71 3.89 -0.44
CA PHE A 157 2.47 3.60 0.98
C PHE A 157 0.96 3.61 1.27
N VAL A 158 0.43 2.50 1.80
CA VAL A 158 -1.01 2.24 2.01
C VAL A 158 -1.33 1.87 3.46
#